data_AF-A0A941PVJ2-F1
#
_entry.id   AF-A0A941PVJ2-F1
#
_cell.length_a   1.000
_cell.length_b   1.000
_cell.length_c   1.000
_cell.angle_alpha   90.00
_cell.angle_beta   90.00
_cell.angle_gamma   90.00
#
_symmetry.space_group_name_H-M   'P 1'
#
loop_
_entity.id
_entity.type
_entity.pdbx_description
1 polymer ?
#
loop_
_entity_poly.entity_id
_entity_poly.type
_entity_poly.pdbx_seq_one_letter_code
_entity_poly.pdbx_strand_id
1 'polypeptide(L)'
;DLGWVPPGQFVPQLERVVGNLDAGQISDPVVTPAGVQLVQVEGRREQVLTSAQQRQLARNVLREKKAEEAFDTWSKEVRGRAYVEYREPPQ
;
A
#
# COMPACT_ATOMS: atom_id res chain seq x y z
N ASP A 1 9.81 11.90 -7.07
CA ASP A 1 8.42 12.35 -7.22
C ASP A 1 7.51 11.12 -7.23
N LEU A 2 6.45 11.14 -6.43
CA LEU A 2 5.47 10.05 -6.24
C LEU A 2 4.15 10.31 -7.00
N GLY A 3 3.99 11.48 -7.62
CA GLY A 3 2.76 11.88 -8.28
C GLY A 3 1.58 12.11 -7.31
N TRP A 4 0.36 12.12 -7.85
CA TRP A 4 -0.87 12.29 -7.05
C TRP A 4 -1.27 10.97 -6.38
N VAL A 5 -1.03 10.89 -5.09
CA VAL A 5 -1.35 9.70 -4.28
C VAL A 5 -2.68 9.91 -3.53
N PRO A 6 -3.67 9.03 -3.69
CA PRO A 6 -4.91 9.10 -2.92
C PRO A 6 -4.68 8.68 -1.46
N PRO A 7 -5.54 9.14 -0.52
CA PRO A 7 -5.52 8.67 0.85
C PRO A 7 -5.67 7.15 0.94
N GLY A 8 -5.04 6.53 1.94
CA GLY A 8 -5.08 5.10 2.23
C GLY A 8 -4.03 4.26 1.49
N GLN A 9 -3.18 4.88 0.67
CA GLN A 9 -2.06 4.18 0.00
C GLN A 9 -0.75 4.21 0.79
N PHE A 10 -0.67 5.01 1.87
CA PHE A 10 0.52 5.07 2.71
C PHE A 10 0.37 4.18 3.95
N VAL A 11 1.51 3.85 4.57
CA VAL A 11 1.49 3.20 5.89
C VAL A 11 0.93 4.16 6.95
N PRO A 12 0.25 3.68 8.00
CA PRO A 12 -0.46 4.55 8.95
C PRO A 12 0.40 5.61 9.65
N GLN A 13 1.70 5.35 9.83
CA GLN A 13 2.66 6.32 10.37
C GLN A 13 2.88 7.48 9.39
N LEU A 14 3.12 7.15 8.12
CA LEU A 14 3.41 8.13 7.07
C LEU A 14 2.17 8.92 6.69
N GLU A 15 1.01 8.27 6.63
CA GLU A 15 -0.27 8.90 6.32
C GLU A 15 -0.61 10.01 7.32
N ARG A 16 -0.36 9.80 8.63
CA ARG A 16 -0.56 10.83 9.65
C ARG A 16 0.34 12.04 9.44
N VAL A 17 1.60 11.82 9.09
CA VAL A 17 2.58 12.89 8.86
C VAL A 17 2.22 13.70 7.61
N VAL A 18 1.97 13.02 6.49
CA VAL A 18 1.50 13.64 5.24
C VAL A 18 0.19 14.40 5.48
N GLY A 19 -0.73 13.84 6.27
CA GLY A 19 -1.98 14.47 6.65
C GLY A 19 -1.80 15.82 7.37
N ASN A 20 -0.78 15.95 8.21
CA ASN A 20 -0.49 17.13 9.03
C ASN A 20 0.47 18.14 8.39
N LEU A 21 1.16 17.78 7.30
CA LEU A 21 2.09 18.67 6.62
C LEU A 21 1.36 19.68 5.71
N ASP A 22 1.84 20.92 5.76
CA ASP A 22 1.49 21.95 4.78
C ASP A 22 2.20 21.71 3.44
N ALA A 23 1.62 22.24 2.36
CA ALA A 23 2.24 22.14 1.04
C ALA A 23 3.58 22.90 1.03
N GLY A 24 4.62 22.25 0.52
CA GLY A 24 6.01 22.71 0.50
C GLY A 24 6.80 22.35 1.76
N GLN A 25 6.16 21.89 2.84
CA GLN A 25 6.84 21.54 4.10
C GLN A 25 7.42 20.12 4.06
N ILE A 26 8.63 19.98 4.61
CA ILE A 26 9.30 18.68 4.81
C ILE A 26 9.02 18.19 6.25
N SER A 27 8.76 16.90 6.41
CA SER A 27 8.56 16.26 7.71
C SER A 27 9.84 16.15 8.53
N ASP A 28 9.68 15.91 9.83
CA ASP A 28 10.70 15.23 10.63
C ASP A 28 10.91 13.78 10.16
N PRO A 29 12.04 13.12 10.53
CA PRO A 29 12.29 11.73 10.18
C PRO A 29 11.17 10.79 10.67
N VAL A 30 10.54 10.09 9.73
CA VAL A 30 9.46 9.12 10.00
C VAL A 30 10.03 7.71 9.97
N VAL A 31 9.90 6.98 11.08
CA VAL A 31 10.29 5.57 11.14
C VAL A 31 9.16 4.69 10.59
N THR A 32 9.48 3.89 9.58
CA THR A 32 8.59 2.94 8.91
C THR A 32 9.22 1.54 8.90
N PRO A 33 8.47 0.46 8.59
CA PRO A 33 9.06 -0.87 8.42
C PRO A 33 10.15 -0.92 7.34
N ALA A 34 10.13 -0.01 6.37
CA ALA A 34 11.13 0.12 5.32
C ALA A 34 12.35 0.97 5.73
N GLY A 35 12.40 1.49 6.97
CA GLY A 35 13.46 2.35 7.48
C GLY A 35 12.99 3.78 7.76
N VAL A 36 13.93 4.72 7.75
CA VAL A 36 13.68 6.15 8.05
C VAL A 36 13.40 6.90 6.76
N GLN A 37 12.31 7.68 6.73
CA GLN A 37 11.88 8.44 5.55
C GLN A 37 11.59 9.90 5.90
N LEU A 38 11.89 10.80 4.97
CA LEU A 38 11.47 12.20 4.98
C LEU A 38 10.48 12.41 3.84
N VAL A 39 9.41 13.14 4.09
CA VAL A 39 8.40 13.42 3.06
C VAL A 39 8.11 14.91 2.95
N GLN A 40 7.79 15.33 1.74
CA GLN A 40 7.34 16.68 1.42
C GLN A 40 6.03 16.59 0.67
N VAL A 41 5.04 17.40 1.06
CA VAL A 41 3.79 17.51 0.31
C VAL A 41 3.96 18.59 -0.74
N GLU A 42 4.09 18.24 -2.02
CA GLU A 42 4.25 19.25 -3.08
C GLU A 42 2.94 20.03 -3.34
N GLY A 43 1.80 19.38 -3.14
CA GLY A 43 0.49 20.00 -3.31
C GLY A 43 -0.64 19.08 -2.88
N ARG A 44 -1.82 19.67 -2.69
CA ARG A 44 -3.06 18.94 -2.40
C ARG A 44 -4.09 19.27 -3.47
N ARG A 45 -4.81 18.25 -3.92
CA ARG A 45 -5.88 18.40 -4.90
C ARG A 45 -7.13 17.68 -4.42
N GLU A 46 -8.22 18.43 -4.32
CA GLU A 46 -9.53 17.86 -4.10
C GLU A 46 -10.16 17.51 -5.46
N GLN A 47 -10.43 16.24 -5.70
CA GLN A 47 -11.21 15.78 -6.84
C GLN A 47 -12.51 15.18 -6.33
N VAL A 48 -13.62 15.84 -6.63
CA VAL A 48 -14.95 15.31 -6.37
C VAL A 48 -15.23 14.21 -7.39
N LEU A 49 -15.14 12.96 -6.96
CA LEU A 49 -15.52 11.81 -7.78
C LEU A 49 -17.05 11.72 -7.89
N THR A 50 -17.55 11.42 -9.09
CA THR A 50 -18.96 11.06 -9.28
C THR A 50 -19.31 9.77 -8.53
N SER A 51 -20.59 9.56 -8.21
CA SER A 51 -21.05 8.33 -7.54
C SER A 51 -20.71 7.06 -8.35
N ALA A 52 -20.70 7.15 -9.68
CA ALA A 52 -20.29 6.06 -10.55
C ALA A 52 -18.79 5.73 -10.41
N GLN A 53 -17.93 6.75 -10.38
CA GLN A 53 -16.49 6.58 -10.18
C GLN A 53 -16.16 6.05 -8.79
N GLN A 54 -16.80 6.57 -7.74
CA GLN A 54 -16.63 6.05 -6.37
C GLN A 54 -16.99 4.57 -6.27
N ARG A 55 -18.12 4.15 -6.86
CA ARG A 55 -18.50 2.73 -6.92
C ARG A 55 -17.50 1.89 -7.69
N GLN A 56 -16.93 2.39 -8.78
CA GLN A 56 -15.92 1.67 -9.54
C GLN A 56 -14.62 1.50 -8.74
N LEU A 57 -14.16 2.55 -8.06
CA LEU A 57 -13.00 2.49 -7.18
C LEU A 57 -13.19 1.45 -6.07
N ALA A 58 -14.32 1.53 -5.36
CA ALA A 58 -14.65 0.58 -4.30
C ALA A 58 -14.72 -0.87 -4.81
N ARG A 59 -15.31 -1.09 -6.00
CA ARG A 59 -15.30 -2.42 -6.64
C ARG A 59 -13.90 -2.92 -6.94
N ASN A 60 -13.01 -2.07 -7.44
CA ASN A 60 -11.64 -2.45 -7.76
C ASN A 60 -10.88 -2.86 -6.49
N VAL A 61 -10.98 -2.07 -5.41
CA VAL A 61 -10.36 -2.37 -4.11
C VAL A 61 -10.86 -3.70 -3.56
N LEU A 62 -12.18 -3.92 -3.57
CA LEU A 62 -12.77 -5.18 -3.09
C LEU A 62 -12.36 -6.37 -3.96
N ARG A 63 -12.22 -6.19 -5.28
CA ARG A 63 -11.77 -7.24 -6.20
C ARG A 63 -10.32 -7.63 -5.92
N GLU A 64 -9.44 -6.66 -5.73
CA GLU A 64 -8.02 -6.88 -5.43
C GLU A 64 -7.86 -7.63 -4.10
N LYS A 65 -8.54 -7.17 -3.05
CA LYS A 65 -8.54 -7.86 -1.75
C LYS A 65 -9.01 -9.32 -1.86
N LYS A 66 -10.11 -9.58 -2.57
CA LYS A 66 -10.60 -10.95 -2.78
C LYS A 66 -9.64 -11.81 -3.60
N ALA A 67 -8.95 -11.22 -4.57
CA ALA A 67 -7.96 -11.93 -5.39
C ALA A 67 -6.75 -12.34 -4.54
N GLU A 68 -6.28 -11.46 -3.66
CA GLU A 68 -5.20 -11.75 -2.71
C GLU A 68 -5.59 -12.85 -1.73
N GLU A 69 -6.78 -12.79 -1.12
CA GLU A 69 -7.31 -13.83 -0.22
C GLU A 69 -7.42 -15.19 -0.92
N ALA A 70 -7.93 -15.21 -2.16
CA ALA A 70 -8.04 -16.43 -2.95
C ALA A 70 -6.66 -17.00 -3.32
N PHE A 71 -5.70 -16.13 -3.67
CA PHE A 71 -4.33 -16.52 -3.98
C PHE A 71 -3.62 -17.12 -2.77
N ASP A 72 -3.72 -16.52 -1.59
CA ASP A 72 -3.13 -17.03 -0.36
C ASP A 72 -3.73 -18.41 0.01
N THR A 73 -5.05 -18.55 -0.10
CA THR A 73 -5.73 -19.84 0.11
C THR A 73 -5.22 -20.91 -0.85
N TRP A 74 -5.23 -20.60 -2.15
CA TRP A 74 -4.74 -21.51 -3.18
C TRP A 74 -3.26 -21.87 -3.00
N SER A 75 -2.41 -20.90 -2.65
CA SER A 75 -0.98 -21.11 -2.39
C SER A 75 -0.75 -22.08 -1.22
N LYS A 76 -1.51 -21.92 -0.12
CA LYS A 76 -1.49 -22.84 1.02
C LYS A 76 -1.90 -24.26 0.62
N GLU A 77 -2.94 -24.42 -0.20
CA GLU A 77 -3.39 -25.73 -0.69
C GLU A 77 -2.37 -26.40 -1.61
N VAL A 78 -1.72 -25.64 -2.49
CA VAL A 78 -0.65 -26.15 -3.36
C VAL A 78 0.54 -26.57 -2.50
N ARG A 79 0.95 -25.74 -1.54
CA ARG A 79 2.04 -26.05 -0.61
C ARG A 79 1.75 -27.30 0.23
N GLY A 80 0.53 -27.46 0.73
CA GLY A 80 0.14 -28.61 1.55
C GLY A 80 0.15 -29.95 0.80
N ARG A 81 0.03 -29.93 -0.53
CA ARG A 81 0.05 -31.13 -1.39
C ARG A 81 1.41 -31.40 -2.03
N ALA A 82 2.36 -30.46 -1.96
CA ALA A 82 3.67 -30.59 -2.54
C ALA A 82 4.66 -31.23 -1.54
N TYR A 83 5.51 -32.13 -2.02
CA TYR A 83 6.73 -32.51 -1.29
C TYR A 83 7.74 -31.37 -1.43
N VAL A 84 8.21 -30.82 -0.30
CA VAL A 84 9.21 -29.75 -0.30
C VAL A 84 10.38 -30.12 0.61
N GLU A 85 11.57 -30.11 0.03
CA GLU A 85 12.84 -30.32 0.71
C GLU A 85 13.62 -29.00 0.70
N TYR A 86 14.01 -28.49 1.86
CA TYR A 86 14.94 -27.37 1.96
C TYR A 86 16.37 -27.91 1.91
N ARG A 87 17.12 -27.56 0.86
CA ARG A 87 18.54 -27.91 0.72
C ARG A 87 19.40 -26.71 1.10
N GLU A 88 20.47 -26.95 1.84
CA GLU A 88 21.46 -25.90 2.10
C GLU A 88 22.22 -25.55 0.81
N PRO A 89 22.59 -24.28 0.60
CA PRO A 89 23.44 -23.90 -0.52
C PRO A 89 24.82 -24.59 -0.39
N PRO A 90 25.46 -24.98 -1.51
CA PRO A 90 26.80 -25.55 -1.47
C PRO A 90 27.78 -24.56 -0.83
N GLN A 91 28.65 -25.06 0.05
CA GLN A 91 29.69 -24.27 0.74
C GLN A 91 30.82 -23.85 -0.19
#